data_AF-A0A9D3M001-F1
#
_entry.id   AF-A0A9D3M001-F1
#
_cell.length_a   1.000
_cell.length_b   1.000
_cell.length_c   1.000
_cell.angle_alpha   90.00
_cell.angle_beta   90.00
_cell.angle_gamma   90.00
#
_symmetry.space_group_name_H-M   'P 1'
#
loop_
_entity.id
_entity.type
_entity.pdbx_description
1 polymer ?
#
loop_
_entity_poly.entity_id
_entity_poly.type
_entity_poly.pdbx_seq_one_letter_code
_entity_poly.pdbx_strand_id
1 'polypeptide(L)'
;LLGGILTETGSTSESIEKTVQYIKDRIREESSAERTINLFHCLNELNDNYLVQEIQNSLRSGKLSDKELEPDQCSALAFVLLTSEKVLDEFDLKTYNTSAAGHQRLIPVIRSCRKAKQF
;
A
#
# COMPACT_ATOMS: atom_id res chain seq x y z
N LEU A 1 7.94 -3.75 -14.21
CA LEU A 1 8.03 -5.14 -13.73
C LEU A 1 9.47 -5.60 -13.81
N LEU A 2 10.14 -5.78 -12.66
CA LEU A 2 11.46 -6.43 -12.54
C LEU A 2 11.30 -7.92 -12.15
N GLY A 3 10.20 -8.54 -12.58
CA GLY A 3 9.75 -9.88 -12.16
C GLY A 3 10.60 -11.05 -12.68
N GLY A 4 11.92 -10.90 -12.74
CA GLY A 4 12.84 -11.95 -13.20
C GLY A 4 14.23 -11.95 -12.56
N ILE A 5 14.51 -11.10 -11.55
CA ILE A 5 15.87 -11.01 -10.97
C ILE A 5 16.10 -11.93 -9.76
N LEU A 6 15.04 -12.45 -9.12
CA LEU A 6 15.20 -13.48 -8.07
C LEU A 6 15.21 -14.88 -8.69
N THR A 7 16.16 -15.14 -9.60
CA THR A 7 16.59 -16.51 -9.85
C THR A 7 17.27 -17.03 -8.60
N GLU A 8 16.83 -18.19 -8.11
CA GLU A 8 17.28 -18.90 -6.90
C GLU A 8 18.77 -18.73 -6.57
N THR A 9 19.11 -17.70 -5.78
CA THR A 9 20.38 -17.62 -5.07
C THR A 9 20.11 -17.88 -3.60
N GLY A 10 20.24 -19.14 -3.18
CA GLY A 10 20.57 -19.58 -1.81
C GLY A 10 19.71 -19.09 -0.64
N SER A 11 18.55 -18.46 -0.88
CA SER A 11 17.70 -17.93 0.19
C SER A 11 16.84 -19.05 0.77
N THR A 12 16.97 -19.32 2.07
CA THR A 12 16.13 -20.29 2.78
C THR A 12 14.77 -19.67 3.09
N SER A 13 13.72 -20.49 3.29
CA SER A 13 12.39 -20.01 3.74
C SER A 13 12.50 -19.12 4.98
N GLU A 14 13.33 -19.50 5.94
CA GLU A 14 13.57 -18.74 7.17
C GLU A 14 14.16 -17.35 6.89
N SER A 15 15.08 -17.22 5.92
CA SER A 15 15.63 -15.93 5.55
C SER A 15 14.59 -15.02 4.87
N ILE A 16 13.72 -15.60 4.03
CA ILE A 16 12.64 -14.88 3.36
C ILE A 16 11.62 -14.36 4.39
N GLU A 17 11.21 -15.20 5.34
CA GLU A 17 10.28 -14.81 6.40
C GLU A 17 10.81 -13.65 7.24
N LYS A 18 12.11 -13.67 7.60
CA LYS A 18 12.77 -12.56 8.31
C LYS A 18 12.78 -11.28 7.47
N THR A 19 13.06 -11.39 6.17
CA THR A 19 13.03 -10.24 5.25
C THR A 19 11.61 -9.67 5.12
N VAL A 20 10.59 -10.53 4.99
CA VAL A 20 9.18 -10.11 4.95
C VAL A 20 8.80 -9.38 6.22
N GLN A 21 9.16 -9.92 7.39
CA GLN A 21 8.86 -9.27 8.67
C GLN A 21 9.57 -7.92 8.80
N TYR A 22 10.85 -7.85 8.44
CA TYR A 22 11.59 -6.60 8.42
C TYR A 22 10.91 -5.55 7.52
N ILE A 23 10.49 -5.91 6.31
CA ILE A 23 9.82 -4.99 5.40
C ILE A 23 8.50 -4.50 6.01
N LYS A 24 7.70 -5.38 6.62
CA LYS A 24 6.44 -5.01 7.31
C LYS A 24 6.70 -4.00 8.43
N ASP A 25 7.74 -4.22 9.24
CA ASP A 25 8.11 -3.29 10.31
C ASP A 25 8.55 -1.94 9.74
N ARG A 26 9.34 -1.94 8.66
CA ARG A 26 9.74 -0.72 7.95
C ARG A 26 8.55 0.06 7.39
N ILE A 27 7.53 -0.60 6.84
CA ILE A 27 6.32 0.07 6.34
C ILE A 27 5.61 0.85 7.46
N ARG A 28 5.51 0.26 8.66
CA ARG A 28 4.86 0.89 9.83
C ARG A 28 5.60 2.16 10.27
N GLU A 29 6.93 2.14 10.23
CA GLU A 29 7.77 3.27 10.66
C GLU A 29 8.00 4.34 9.58
N GLU A 30 7.94 3.97 8.30
CA GLU A 30 8.39 4.82 7.20
C GLU A 30 7.44 5.98 6.90
N SER A 31 7.86 7.24 7.03
CA SER A 31 6.96 8.37 6.74
C SER A 31 6.82 8.71 5.25
N SER A 32 7.79 8.35 4.40
CA SER A 32 7.71 8.60 2.96
C SER A 32 6.76 7.62 2.29
N ALA A 33 5.77 8.15 1.59
CA ALA A 33 4.84 7.34 0.82
C ALA A 33 5.53 6.65 -0.38
N GLU A 34 6.46 7.33 -1.06
CA GLU A 34 7.24 6.73 -2.16
C GLU A 34 8.07 5.54 -1.68
N ARG A 35 8.74 5.67 -0.53
CA ARG A 35 9.51 4.56 0.06
C ARG A 35 8.60 3.42 0.47
N THR A 36 7.44 3.73 1.03
CA THR A 36 6.45 2.73 1.42
C THR A 36 5.90 1.97 0.22
N ILE A 37 5.61 2.66 -0.89
CA ILE A 37 5.18 2.04 -2.16
C ILE A 37 6.24 1.05 -2.67
N ASN A 38 7.52 1.42 -2.64
CA ASN A 38 8.60 0.52 -3.03
C ASN A 38 8.69 -0.72 -2.13
N LEU A 39 8.47 -0.57 -0.82
CA LEU A 39 8.44 -1.70 0.10
C LEU A 39 7.26 -2.66 -0.18
N PHE A 40 6.09 -2.14 -0.56
CA PHE A 40 4.98 -2.98 -1.01
C PHE A 40 5.29 -3.72 -2.32
N HIS A 41 6.03 -3.10 -3.25
CA HIS A 41 6.53 -3.82 -4.43
C HIS A 41 7.44 -5.00 -4.03
N CYS A 42 8.34 -4.80 -3.07
CA CYS A 42 9.19 -5.88 -2.56
C CYS A 42 8.36 -7.01 -1.92
N LEU A 43 7.36 -6.69 -1.09
CA LEU A 43 6.46 -7.70 -0.52
C LEU A 43 5.73 -8.51 -1.59
N ASN A 44 5.27 -7.84 -2.65
CA ASN A 44 4.61 -8.49 -3.78
C ASN A 44 5.55 -9.41 -4.55
N GLU A 45 6.83 -9.02 -4.73
CA GLU A 45 7.86 -9.88 -5.33
C GLU A 45 8.20 -11.09 -4.44
N LEU A 46 8.11 -10.95 -3.11
CA LEU A 46 8.26 -12.04 -2.14
C LEU A 46 6.96 -12.84 -1.94
N ASN A 47 5.92 -12.58 -2.74
CA ASN A 47 4.61 -13.22 -2.68
C ASN A 47 3.86 -13.07 -1.34
N ASP A 48 4.22 -12.08 -0.50
CA ASP A 48 3.51 -11.72 0.73
C ASP A 48 2.56 -10.54 0.45
N ASN A 49 1.33 -10.87 0.03
CA ASN A 49 0.36 -9.88 -0.45
C ASN A 49 -0.86 -9.71 0.46
N TYR A 50 -0.78 -10.18 1.70
CA TYR A 50 -1.94 -10.27 2.60
C TYR A 50 -2.66 -8.91 2.77
N LEU A 51 -1.93 -7.86 3.10
CA LEU A 51 -2.52 -6.54 3.35
C LEU A 51 -3.12 -5.92 2.07
N VAL A 52 -2.47 -6.14 0.93
CA VAL A 52 -2.96 -5.70 -0.39
C VAL A 52 -4.28 -6.41 -0.72
N GLN A 53 -4.35 -7.73 -0.49
CA GLN A 53 -5.56 -8.52 -0.72
C GLN A 53 -6.69 -8.12 0.22
N GLU A 54 -6.40 -7.87 1.50
CA GLU A 54 -7.37 -7.39 2.48
C GLU A 54 -8.02 -6.07 2.03
N ILE A 55 -7.21 -5.12 1.59
CA ILE A 55 -7.70 -3.82 1.09
C ILE A 55 -8.50 -3.98 -0.20
N GLN A 56 -8.02 -4.77 -1.16
CA GLN A 56 -8.77 -5.04 -2.40
C GLN A 56 -10.13 -5.68 -2.13
N ASN A 57 -10.21 -6.63 -1.19
CA ASN A 57 -11.47 -7.27 -0.78
C ASN A 57 -12.42 -6.28 -0.10
N SER A 58 -11.87 -5.39 0.74
CA SER A 58 -12.64 -4.34 1.41
C SER A 58 -13.18 -3.29 0.44
N LEU A 59 -12.40 -2.90 -0.58
CA LEU A 59 -12.85 -2.03 -1.67
C LEU A 59 -13.98 -2.67 -2.48
N ARG A 60 -13.83 -3.95 -2.87
CA ARG A 60 -14.85 -4.68 -3.64
C ARG A 60 -16.17 -4.85 -2.88
N SER A 61 -16.10 -4.97 -1.56
CA SER A 61 -17.29 -5.13 -0.71
C SER A 61 -17.88 -3.80 -0.23
N GLY A 62 -17.22 -2.66 -0.51
CA GLY A 62 -17.67 -1.34 -0.05
C GLY A 62 -17.54 -1.12 1.46
N LYS A 63 -16.84 -2.00 2.20
CA LYS A 63 -16.77 -1.98 3.66
C LYS A 63 -15.60 -1.17 4.23
N LEU A 64 -14.80 -0.57 3.35
CA LEU A 64 -13.57 0.10 3.77
C LEU A 64 -13.83 1.37 4.59
N SER A 65 -14.97 2.05 4.36
CA SER A 65 -15.41 3.21 5.14
C SER A 65 -15.90 2.89 6.54
N ASP A 66 -16.30 1.64 6.80
CA ASP A 66 -16.92 1.22 8.06
C ASP A 66 -15.89 0.86 9.14
N LYS A 67 -14.60 0.84 8.76
CA LYS A 67 -13.48 0.47 9.63
C LYS A 67 -12.53 1.63 9.76
N GLU A 68 -11.99 1.81 10.96
CA GLU A 68 -10.81 2.64 11.13
C GLU A 68 -9.61 1.94 10.49
N LEU A 69 -8.91 2.64 9.59
CA LEU A 69 -7.72 2.13 8.93
C LEU A 69 -6.48 2.56 9.71
N GLU A 70 -5.61 1.60 9.99
CA GLU A 70 -4.27 1.89 10.50
C GLU A 70 -3.40 2.56 9.42
N PRO A 71 -2.32 3.27 9.81
CA PRO A 71 -1.44 3.94 8.83
C PRO A 71 -0.82 3.02 7.78
N ASP A 72 -0.48 1.77 8.12
CA ASP A 72 0.03 0.78 7.18
C ASP A 72 -1.06 0.28 6.21
N GLN A 73 -2.29 0.10 6.69
CA GLN A 73 -3.47 -0.16 5.85
C GLN A 73 -3.75 0.99 4.88
N CYS A 74 -3.62 2.24 5.31
CA CYS A 74 -3.71 3.41 4.43
C CYS A 74 -2.62 3.40 3.36
N SER A 75 -1.41 2.94 3.72
CA SER A 75 -0.32 2.79 2.76
C SER A 75 -0.59 1.68 1.75
N ALA A 76 -1.19 0.56 2.17
CA ALA A 76 -1.64 -0.50 1.26
C ALA A 76 -2.75 -0.02 0.32
N LEU A 77 -3.69 0.80 0.82
CA LEU A 77 -4.69 1.46 -0.02
C LEU A 77 -4.06 2.37 -1.06
N ALA A 78 -3.11 3.22 -0.66
CA ALA A 78 -2.37 4.07 -1.60
C ALA A 78 -1.67 3.22 -2.67
N PHE A 79 -1.00 2.14 -2.27
CA PHE A 79 -0.34 1.21 -3.19
C PHE A 79 -1.33 0.60 -4.20
N VAL A 80 -2.46 0.06 -3.74
CA VAL A 80 -3.50 -0.53 -4.61
C VAL A 80 -4.04 0.48 -5.63
N LEU A 81 -4.29 1.71 -5.19
CA LEU A 81 -4.86 2.74 -6.06
C LEU A 81 -3.84 3.30 -7.06
N LEU A 82 -2.58 3.48 -6.65
CA LEU A 82 -1.51 4.04 -7.50
C LEU A 82 -0.96 3.02 -8.51
N THR A 83 -1.03 1.73 -8.19
CA THR A 83 -0.59 0.65 -9.09
C THR A 83 -1.72 0.10 -9.97
N SER A 84 -2.94 0.61 -9.81
CA SER A 84 -4.06 0.33 -10.70
C SER A 84 -3.81 0.94 -12.07
N GLU A 85 -4.13 0.21 -13.14
CA GLU A 85 -4.10 0.73 -14.52
C GLU A 85 -5.13 1.85 -14.78
N LYS A 86 -6.08 2.03 -13.86
CA LYS A 86 -7.12 3.06 -13.95
C LYS A 86 -6.69 4.33 -13.25
N VAL A 87 -6.74 5.45 -13.98
CA VAL A 87 -6.62 6.79 -13.38
C VAL A 87 -7.90 7.13 -12.65
N LEU A 88 -7.79 7.51 -11.36
CA LEU A 88 -8.91 7.98 -10.56
C LEU A 88 -9.34 9.39 -10.99
N ASP A 89 -10.65 9.60 -11.16
CA ASP A 89 -11.21 10.90 -11.46
C ASP A 89 -11.24 11.82 -10.23
N GLU A 90 -11.63 11.25 -9.09
CA GLU A 90 -11.73 11.92 -7.78
C GLU A 90 -11.29 10.98 -6.65
N PHE A 91 -10.79 11.58 -5.56
CA PHE A 91 -10.45 10.88 -4.33
C PHE A 91 -10.71 11.80 -3.15
N ASP A 92 -11.63 11.42 -2.26
CA ASP A 92 -11.95 12.17 -1.04
C ASP A 92 -11.31 11.52 0.18
N LEU A 93 -10.32 12.18 0.77
CA LEU A 93 -9.68 11.75 2.01
C LEU A 93 -10.68 11.57 3.16
N LYS A 94 -11.75 12.38 3.19
CA LYS A 94 -12.73 12.36 4.29
C LYS A 94 -13.60 11.12 4.30
N THR A 95 -13.63 10.37 3.19
CA THR A 95 -14.37 9.10 3.09
C THR A 95 -13.68 7.99 3.91
N TYR A 96 -12.40 8.16 4.28
CA TYR A 96 -11.64 7.17 5.02
C TYR A 96 -11.45 7.56 6.48
N ASN A 97 -11.98 6.72 7.38
CA ASN A 97 -11.78 6.85 8.81
C ASN A 97 -10.35 6.39 9.18
N THR A 98 -9.47 7.33 9.51
CA THR A 98 -8.09 7.05 9.92
C THR A 98 -7.48 8.25 10.65
N SER A 99 -6.33 8.02 11.29
CA SER A 99 -5.53 9.06 11.93
C SER A 99 -4.91 10.04 10.94
N ALA A 100 -4.36 11.15 11.45
CA ALA A 100 -3.61 12.11 10.63
C ALA A 100 -2.43 11.46 9.90
N ALA A 101 -1.77 10.47 10.53
CA ALA A 101 -0.70 9.70 9.89
C ALA A 101 -1.24 8.88 8.71
N GLY A 102 -2.40 8.23 8.86
CA GLY A 102 -3.05 7.53 7.75
C GLY A 102 -3.46 8.45 6.60
N HIS A 103 -4.03 9.63 6.91
CA HIS A 103 -4.33 10.64 5.89
C HIS A 103 -3.07 11.09 5.13
N GLN A 104 -1.94 11.28 5.82
CA GLN A 104 -0.67 11.60 5.18
C GLN A 104 -0.23 10.52 4.17
N ARG A 105 -0.43 9.24 4.47
CA ARG A 105 -0.10 8.12 3.56
C ARG A 105 -0.94 8.13 2.28
N LEU A 106 -2.12 8.74 2.30
CA LEU A 106 -3.04 8.80 1.16
C LEU A 106 -2.85 10.05 0.26
N ILE A 107 -2.06 11.03 0.68
CA ILE A 107 -1.81 12.26 -0.10
C ILE A 107 -1.34 11.99 -1.53
N PRO A 108 -0.43 11.03 -1.82
CA PRO A 108 0.00 10.78 -3.20
C PRO A 108 -1.14 10.35 -4.12
N VAL A 109 -2.18 9.69 -3.60
CA VAL A 109 -3.36 9.27 -4.38
C VAL A 109 -4.08 10.50 -4.93
N ILE A 110 -4.28 11.53 -4.09
CA ILE A 110 -4.90 12.80 -4.50
C ILE A 110 -4.11 13.45 -5.64
N ARG A 111 -2.78 13.45 -5.52
CA ARG A 111 -1.89 14.05 -6.53
C ARG A 111 -1.94 13.30 -7.86
N SER A 112 -2.31 12.03 -7.86
CA SER A 112 -2.46 11.20 -9.06
C SER A 112 -3.83 11.29 -9.74
N CYS A 113 -4.82 11.93 -9.11
CA CYS A 113 -6.18 12.04 -9.66
C CYS A 113 -6.26 13.08 -10.79
N ARG A 114 -7.16 12.87 -11.78
CA ARG A 114 -7.33 13.80 -12.91
C ARG A 114 -7.74 15.21 -12.49
N LYS A 115 -8.56 15.32 -11.43
CA LYS A 115 -8.98 16.60 -10.85
C LYS A 115 -8.44 16.71 -9.43
N ALA A 116 -7.24 17.26 -9.28
CA ALA A 116 -6.73 17.64 -7.96
C ALA A 116 -7.42 18.95 -7.52
N LYS A 117 -8.44 18.85 -6.66
CA LYS A 117 -8.95 20.03 -5.93
C LYS A 117 -8.19 20.15 -4.61
N GLN A 118 -7.20 21.04 -4.58
CA GLN A 118 -6.63 21.53 -3.32
C GLN A 118 -7.65 22.49 -2.70
N PHE A 119 -8.12 22.21 -1.48
CA PHE A 119 -8.88 23.17 -0.69
C PHE A 119 -7.95 24.15 -0.01
#